data_AF-F2BWC9-F1
#
_entry.id   AF-F2BWC9-F1
#
_cell.length_a   1.000
_cell.length_b   1.000
_cell.length_c   1.000
_cell.angle_alpha   90.00
_cell.angle_beta   90.00
_cell.angle_gamma   90.00
#
_symmetry.space_group_name_H-M   'P 1'
#
loop_
_entity.id
_entity.type
_entity.pdbx_description
1 polymer ?
#
loop_
_entity_poly.entity_id
_entity_poly.type
_entity_poly.pdbx_seq_one_letter_code
_entity_poly.pdbx_strand_id
1 'polypeptide(L)'
;MQGINADEFIDSMLDGEASVRYKSCIYRFSGVIYHPARNTYSISIEKYRRTKEPFEEFIECVYYVEDEDENICLDKLTQDTLWDGKTFYQLEKALQLIDW
;
A
#
# COMPACT_ATOMS: atom_id res chain seq x y z
N MET A 1 -12.88 -14.95 7.19
CA MET A 1 -12.15 -13.66 7.07
C MET A 1 -10.74 -13.95 7.54
N GLN A 2 -9.82 -14.22 6.61
CA GLN A 2 -8.40 -14.30 6.92
C GLN A 2 -7.85 -12.87 6.84
N GLY A 3 -7.19 -12.43 7.91
CA GLY A 3 -6.38 -11.22 7.86
C GLY A 3 -5.23 -11.42 6.87
N ILE A 4 -4.64 -10.33 6.43
CA ILE A 4 -3.49 -10.36 5.53
C ILE A 4 -2.29 -10.92 6.31
N ASN A 5 -1.61 -11.94 5.79
CA ASN A 5 -0.30 -12.34 6.27
C ASN A 5 0.72 -11.30 5.77
N ALA A 6 1.43 -10.64 6.69
CA ALA A 6 2.36 -9.57 6.34
C ALA A 6 3.43 -10.03 5.35
N ASP A 7 3.94 -11.25 5.49
CA ASP A 7 4.98 -11.78 4.59
C ASP A 7 4.44 -11.94 3.16
N GLU A 8 3.25 -12.54 3.01
CA GLU A 8 2.58 -12.68 1.70
C GLU A 8 2.23 -11.33 1.07
N PHE A 9 1.92 -10.32 1.89
CA PHE A 9 1.66 -8.98 1.41
C PHE A 9 2.93 -8.29 0.91
N ILE A 10 4.03 -8.39 1.66
CA ILE A 10 5.32 -7.84 1.25
C ILE A 10 5.78 -8.50 -0.04
N ASP A 11 5.64 -9.82 -0.17
CA ASP A 11 5.93 -10.53 -1.41
C ASP A 11 5.08 -9.99 -2.57
N SER A 12 3.78 -9.72 -2.35
CA SER A 12 2.91 -9.14 -3.39
C SER A 12 3.34 -7.73 -3.83
N MET A 13 3.99 -6.96 -2.95
CA MET A 13 4.49 -5.62 -3.25
C MET A 13 5.70 -5.63 -4.19
N LEU A 14 6.45 -6.74 -4.23
CA LEU A 14 7.55 -6.95 -5.18
C LEU A 14 7.02 -7.36 -6.56
N ASP A 15 5.97 -8.17 -6.60
CA ASP A 15 5.41 -8.71 -7.84
C ASP A 15 4.41 -7.77 -8.53
N GLY A 16 3.90 -6.75 -7.81
CA GLY A 16 3.01 -5.76 -8.40
C GLY A 16 2.25 -4.92 -7.39
N GLU A 17 1.04 -4.52 -7.79
CA GLU A 17 0.16 -3.69 -6.98
C GLU A 17 -0.75 -4.54 -6.08
N ALA A 18 -1.13 -3.97 -4.94
CA ALA A 18 -2.06 -4.59 -4.02
C ALA A 18 -3.17 -3.61 -3.66
N SER A 19 -4.40 -4.11 -3.56
CA SER A 19 -5.55 -3.29 -3.13
C SER A 19 -6.20 -3.88 -1.90
N VAL A 20 -6.50 -3.03 -0.94
CA VAL A 20 -7.16 -3.42 0.30
C VAL A 20 -8.34 -2.53 0.61
N ARG A 21 -9.37 -3.12 1.22
CA ARG A 21 -10.46 -2.39 1.86
C ARG A 21 -10.13 -2.15 3.32
N TYR A 22 -10.30 -0.90 3.75
CA TYR A 22 -10.29 -0.52 5.16
C TYR A 22 -11.42 0.47 5.44
N LYS A 23 -12.31 0.09 6.36
CA LYS A 23 -13.57 0.82 6.63
C LYS A 23 -14.37 1.03 5.33
N SER A 24 -14.73 2.27 5.01
CA SER A 24 -15.50 2.66 3.82
C SER A 24 -14.64 3.14 2.64
N CYS A 25 -13.32 2.93 2.70
CA CYS A 25 -12.38 3.36 1.65
C CYS A 25 -11.64 2.16 1.04
N ILE A 26 -11.12 2.38 -0.16
CA ILE A 26 -10.19 1.50 -0.86
C ILE A 26 -8.81 2.14 -0.77
N TYR A 27 -7.79 1.33 -0.52
CA TYR A 27 -6.39 1.76 -0.50
C TYR A 27 -5.64 0.93 -1.55
N ARG A 28 -5.01 1.61 -2.49
CA ARG A 28 -4.20 1.01 -3.54
C ARG A 28 -2.74 1.22 -3.23
N PHE A 29 -2.00 0.14 -3.12
CA PHE A 29 -0.56 0.12 -2.98
C PHE A 29 0.05 -0.03 -4.36
N SER A 30 0.99 0.83 -4.72
CA SER A 30 1.57 0.85 -6.07
C SER A 30 2.46 -0.35 -6.42
N GLY A 31 2.81 -1.19 -5.44
CA GLY A 31 4.01 -2.00 -5.52
C GLY A 31 5.29 -1.16 -5.43
N VAL A 32 6.43 -1.82 -5.48
CA VAL A 32 7.72 -1.17 -5.68
C VAL A 32 7.84 -0.69 -7.13
N ILE A 33 8.08 0.61 -7.31
CA ILE A 33 8.32 1.21 -8.63
C ILE A 33 9.76 1.71 -8.70
N TYR A 34 10.51 1.23 -9.70
CA TYR A 34 11.85 1.74 -10.00
C TYR A 34 11.80 2.95 -10.96
N HIS A 35 12.50 4.02 -10.59
CA HIS A 35 12.59 5.29 -11.33
C HIS A 35 13.98 5.44 -11.97
N PRO A 36 14.17 5.06 -13.25
CA PRO A 36 15.50 5.01 -13.88
C PRO A 36 16.17 6.39 -14.01
N ALA A 37 15.38 7.47 -14.15
CA ALA A 37 15.91 8.83 -14.26
C ALA A 37 16.57 9.34 -12.96
N ARG A 38 16.14 8.79 -11.80
CA ARG A 38 16.61 9.18 -10.47
C ARG A 38 17.43 8.09 -9.79
N ASN A 39 17.41 6.88 -10.34
CA ASN A 39 17.99 5.67 -9.75
C ASN A 39 17.46 5.41 -8.33
N THR A 40 16.15 5.50 -8.18
CA THR A 40 15.45 5.32 -6.89
C THR A 40 14.27 4.36 -7.05
N TYR A 41 13.82 3.81 -5.94
CA TYR A 41 12.62 3.00 -5.80
C TYR A 41 11.59 3.81 -5.01
N SER A 42 10.30 3.61 -5.28
CA SER A 42 9.23 4.24 -4.51
C SER A 42 8.08 3.29 -4.23
N ILE A 43 7.39 3.53 -3.14
CA ILE A 43 6.08 2.94 -2.83
C ILE A 43 5.13 4.07 -2.48
N SER A 44 3.90 3.99 -2.98
CA SER A 44 2.82 4.91 -2.66
C SER A 44 1.55 4.17 -2.26
N ILE A 45 0.74 4.82 -1.43
CA ILE A 45 -0.58 4.34 -1.05
C ILE A 45 -1.60 5.42 -1.34
N GLU A 46 -2.48 5.12 -2.30
CA GLU A 46 -3.55 6.00 -2.72
C GLU A 46 -4.86 5.58 -2.06
N LYS A 47 -5.61 6.55 -1.55
CA LYS A 47 -6.89 6.34 -0.90
C LYS A 47 -8.01 6.81 -1.80
N TYR A 48 -9.02 5.95 -1.93
CA TYR A 48 -10.19 6.18 -2.78
C TYR A 48 -11.47 6.04 -1.98
N ARG A 49 -12.48 6.84 -2.34
CA ARG A 49 -13.83 6.61 -1.84
C ARG A 49 -14.35 5.33 -2.46
N ARG A 50 -15.02 4.51 -1.65
CA ARG A 50 -15.72 3.34 -2.18
C ARG A 50 -16.96 3.78 -2.95
N THR A 51 -16.94 3.62 -4.26
CA THR A 51 -18.12 3.76 -5.12
C THR A 51 -18.51 2.40 -5.71
N LYS A 52 -19.31 2.39 -6.79
CA LYS A 52 -19.61 1.16 -7.54
C LYS A 52 -18.44 0.71 -8.41
N GLU A 53 -17.58 1.65 -8.83
CA GLU A 53 -16.40 1.39 -9.63
C GLU A 53 -15.15 1.68 -8.78
N PRO A 54 -14.22 0.73 -8.62
CA PRO A 54 -13.00 0.97 -7.85
C PRO A 54 -12.17 2.08 -8.53
N PHE A 55 -11.47 2.86 -7.71
CA PHE A 55 -10.56 3.94 -8.14
C PHE A 55 -11.21 5.14 -8.85
N GLU A 56 -12.54 5.19 -8.93
CA GLU A 56 -13.29 6.29 -9.56
C GLU A 56 -13.12 7.63 -8.83
N GLU A 57 -13.20 7.61 -7.50
CA GLU A 57 -13.06 8.81 -6.65
C GLU A 57 -11.76 8.77 -5.84
N PHE A 58 -10.69 9.33 -6.41
CA PHE A 58 -9.45 9.60 -5.67
C PHE A 58 -9.70 10.61 -4.56
N ILE A 59 -9.20 10.32 -3.36
CA ILE A 59 -9.24 11.23 -2.21
C ILE A 59 -7.88 11.88 -2.03
N GLU A 60 -6.85 11.07 -1.76
CA GLU A 60 -5.51 11.56 -1.42
C GLU A 60 -4.47 10.43 -1.53
N CYS A 61 -3.19 10.80 -1.64
CA CYS A 61 -2.08 9.90 -1.40
C CYS A 61 -1.76 9.96 0.10
N VAL A 62 -1.99 8.85 0.82
CA VAL A 62 -1.84 8.79 2.29
C VAL A 62 -0.44 8.43 2.74
N TYR A 63 0.38 7.88 1.84
CA TYR A 63 1.75 7.50 2.14
C TYR A 63 2.59 7.50 0.87
N TYR A 64 3.83 7.99 0.98
CA TYR A 64 4.82 7.96 -0.09
C TYR A 64 6.20 7.81 0.53
N VAL A 65 6.97 6.88 -0.01
CA VAL A 65 8.39 6.72 0.29
C VAL A 65 9.15 6.58 -1.01
N GLU A 66 10.34 7.17 -1.04
CA GLU A 66 11.31 6.98 -2.10
C GLU A 66 12.70 6.85 -1.49
N ASP A 67 13.48 5.91 -2.00
CA ASP A 67 14.84 5.64 -1.53
C ASP A 67 15.69 5.04 -2.66
N GLU A 68 17.01 5.05 -2.51
CA GLU A 68 17.93 4.44 -3.49
C GLU A 68 17.93 2.90 -3.37
N ASP A 69 17.47 2.35 -2.24
CA ASP A 69 17.37 0.92 -1.97
C ASP A 69 15.89 0.47 -1.86
N GLU A 70 15.54 -0.54 -2.66
CA GLU A 70 14.22 -1.20 -2.65
C GLU A 70 13.83 -1.72 -1.26
N ASN A 71 14.78 -2.35 -0.55
CA ASN A 71 14.53 -2.95 0.75
C ASN A 71 14.19 -1.88 1.79
N ILE A 72 14.82 -0.70 1.69
CA ILE A 72 14.50 0.42 2.58
C ILE A 72 13.07 0.91 2.35
N CYS A 73 12.57 0.91 1.11
CA CYS A 73 11.18 1.26 0.83
C CYS A 73 10.19 0.27 1.46
N LEU A 74 10.48 -1.04 1.36
CA LEU A 74 9.66 -2.10 1.96
C LEU A 74 9.70 -2.07 3.49
N ASP A 75 10.87 -1.86 4.08
CA ASP A 75 11.04 -1.72 5.52
C ASP A 75 10.23 -0.53 6.04
N LYS A 76 10.34 0.64 5.38
CA LYS A 76 9.56 1.82 5.74
C LYS A 76 8.06 1.57 5.60
N LEU A 77 7.60 0.90 4.53
CA LEU A 77 6.16 0.57 4.36
C LEU A 77 5.56 -0.18 5.56
N THR A 78 6.33 -1.06 6.19
CA THR A 78 5.84 -1.88 7.30
C THR A 78 6.00 -1.20 8.65
N GLN A 79 7.05 -0.40 8.81
CA GLN A 79 7.44 0.24 10.07
C GLN A 79 6.86 1.63 10.27
N ASP A 80 6.68 2.40 9.19
CA ASP A 80 6.18 3.76 9.24
C ASP A 80 4.70 3.79 9.64
N THR A 81 4.30 4.97 10.13
CA THR A 81 2.88 5.27 10.30
C THR A 81 2.27 5.57 8.94
N LEU A 82 1.32 4.73 8.52
CA LEU A 82 0.61 4.86 7.25
C LEU A 82 -0.57 5.82 7.41
N TRP A 83 -1.80 5.30 7.52
CA TRP A 83 -3.01 6.10 7.73
C TRP A 83 -3.64 5.86 9.10
N ASP A 84 -4.52 6.77 9.51
CA ASP A 84 -5.18 6.75 10.83
C ASP A 84 -4.21 6.69 12.02
N GLY A 85 -2.95 7.12 11.84
CA GLY A 85 -1.91 7.05 12.87
C GLY A 85 -1.46 5.62 13.20
N LYS A 86 -1.60 4.67 12.25
CA LYS A 86 -1.28 3.25 12.45
C LYS A 86 -0.21 2.75 11.49
N THR A 87 0.59 1.81 11.98
CA THR A 87 1.53 1.05 11.14
C THR A 87 0.82 -0.06 10.38
N PHE A 88 1.49 -0.67 9.39
CA PHE A 88 0.94 -1.80 8.64
C PHE A 88 0.50 -2.94 9.56
N TYR A 89 1.35 -3.36 10.50
CA TYR A 89 1.06 -4.47 11.44
C TYR A 89 -0.16 -4.20 12.33
N GLN A 90 -0.46 -2.94 12.63
CA GLN A 90 -1.68 -2.58 13.37
C GLN A 90 -2.94 -2.61 12.50
N LEU A 91 -2.77 -2.47 11.18
CA LEU A 91 -3.83 -2.45 10.19
C LEU A 91 -4.13 -3.84 9.63
N GLU A 92 -3.13 -4.71 9.47
CA GLU A 92 -3.17 -5.99 8.74
C GLU A 92 -4.42 -6.86 9.04
N LYS A 93 -4.85 -6.90 10.31
CA LYS A 93 -5.99 -7.72 10.77
C LYS A 93 -7.35 -7.13 10.37
N ALA A 94 -7.40 -5.83 10.13
CA ALA A 94 -8.58 -5.11 9.69
C ALA A 94 -8.61 -4.89 8.17
N LEU A 95 -7.48 -5.10 7.49
CA LEU A 95 -7.39 -5.05 6.04
C LEU A 95 -8.07 -6.26 5.40
N GLN A 96 -8.66 -6.02 4.25
CA GLN A 96 -9.27 -7.06 3.43
C GLN A 96 -8.72 -6.91 2.03
N LEU A 97 -7.97 -7.90 1.56
CA LEU A 97 -7.53 -7.96 0.17
C LEU A 97 -8.74 -7.93 -0.75
N ILE A 98 -8.60 -7.19 -1.84
CA ILE A 98 -9.57 -7.13 -2.92
C ILE A 98 -8.82 -7.33 -4.22
N ASP A 99 -9.20 -8.38 -4.95
CA ASP A 99 -8.73 -8.58 -6.32
C ASP A 99 -9.49 -7.60 -7.22
N TRP A 100 -8.74 -6.80 -7.97
CA TRP A 100 -9.26 -5.93 -9.03
C TRP A 100 -8.34 -5.98 -10.23
#